data_AF-A0A0D6T9X6-F1
#
_entry.id   AF-A0A0D6T9X6-F1
#
_cell.length_a   1.000
_cell.length_b   1.000
_cell.length_c   1.000
_cell.angle_alpha   90.00
_cell.angle_beta   90.00
_cell.angle_gamma   90.00
#
_symmetry.space_group_name_H-M   'P 1'
#
loop_
_entity.id
_entity.type
_entity.pdbx_description
1 polymer ?
#
loop_
_entity_poly.entity_id
_entity_poly.type
_entity_poly.pdbx_seq_one_letter_code
_entity_poly.pdbx_strand_id
1 'polypeptide(L)'
;MTAQLTHDDPRLGLRPAEARADDPLTGVAMRLLGDALTGSGDECVCAPALGVPVRLLALRRGADLIHVLNPRLSSLSDLHLNRAETRPQTGPVQRHAWRARRVTLAGTQPGGLPLSLDLDGPLAIAVQQAVELLDNRDALSWVTPFHRAWLRATDAPVRARARAINHGLHRPDGAALRLLDDRRVQVLSDDGTPLGVIDALNPAMPVEGWARRCLGLLCATSALRHVMVTGPAHLPLAVAALALVPGLTVHHPAAGWPLAAMQVLDLGAAFRPAQLSDAAPDAPRLDAIVAGADDDWLHGPDALARIRHAGRRLSGDGGVLLIHGTGPLPAIRDLLQAAFPAVHAVLDGDATFLVATKARLDLGVAHARVQAIVNRTDQQPLLAAGCTGWQTAPRS
;
A
#
# COMPACT_ATOMS: atom_id res chain seq x y z
N MET A 1 10.11 -13.03 30.85
CA MET A 1 10.20 -13.23 29.38
C MET A 1 11.05 -12.12 28.81
N THR A 2 12.16 -12.45 28.17
CA THR A 2 12.98 -11.46 27.46
C THR A 2 12.23 -11.05 26.19
N ALA A 3 11.86 -9.77 26.07
CA ALA A 3 11.15 -9.28 24.90
C ALA A 3 12.10 -9.26 23.69
N GLN A 4 11.70 -9.89 22.58
CA GLN A 4 12.40 -9.74 21.31
C GLN A 4 12.19 -8.33 20.76
N LEU A 5 13.19 -7.82 20.07
CA LEU A 5 13.10 -6.55 19.36
C LEU A 5 12.04 -6.63 18.25
N THR A 6 11.33 -5.52 18.11
CA THR A 6 10.38 -5.27 17.03
C THR A 6 11.07 -4.53 15.89
N HIS A 7 10.48 -4.63 14.70
CA HIS A 7 10.98 -4.07 13.44
C HIS A 7 11.38 -2.58 13.45
N ASP A 8 10.83 -1.80 14.38
CA ASP A 8 11.09 -0.37 14.59
C ASP A 8 12.30 -0.09 15.49
N ASP A 9 12.89 -1.12 16.11
CA ASP A 9 14.06 -0.95 16.97
C ASP A 9 15.35 -0.78 16.13
N PRO A 10 16.07 0.35 16.28
CA PRO A 10 17.26 0.64 15.48
C PRO A 10 18.40 -0.36 15.71
N ARG A 11 18.40 -1.09 16.84
CA ARG A 11 19.44 -2.09 17.15
C ARG A 11 19.42 -3.27 16.18
N LEU A 12 18.31 -3.53 15.49
CA LEU A 12 18.23 -4.54 14.43
C LEU A 12 19.10 -4.22 13.20
N GLY A 13 19.52 -2.95 13.05
CA GLY A 13 20.43 -2.50 12.00
C GLY A 13 21.91 -2.56 12.36
N LEU A 14 22.27 -2.93 13.60
CA LEU A 14 23.66 -3.02 14.01
C LEU A 14 24.32 -4.25 13.39
N ARG A 15 25.50 -4.06 12.81
CA ARG A 15 26.30 -5.17 12.26
C ARG A 15 26.75 -6.09 13.40
N PRO A 16 26.38 -7.39 13.38
CA PRO A 16 26.78 -8.29 14.44
C PRO A 16 28.29 -8.56 14.41
N ALA A 17 28.95 -8.41 15.56
CA ALA A 17 30.35 -8.77 15.76
C ALA A 17 30.53 -10.29 15.82
N GLU A 18 31.70 -10.79 15.45
CA GLU A 18 32.05 -12.21 15.61
C GLU A 18 31.93 -12.63 17.07
N ALA A 19 31.28 -13.76 17.34
CA ALA A 19 31.10 -14.27 18.68
C ALA A 19 32.35 -15.04 19.14
N ARG A 20 32.79 -14.82 20.38
CA ARG A 20 33.96 -15.49 20.96
C ARG A 20 33.60 -16.04 22.33
N ALA A 21 34.08 -17.23 22.65
CA ALA A 21 33.72 -17.92 23.90
C ALA A 21 34.16 -17.17 25.17
N ASP A 22 35.25 -16.41 25.07
CA ASP A 22 35.84 -15.60 26.14
C ASP A 22 35.32 -14.15 26.18
N ASP A 23 34.49 -13.74 25.22
CA ASP A 23 33.94 -12.39 25.14
C ASP A 23 32.75 -12.21 26.11
N PRO A 24 32.79 -11.24 27.04
CA PRO A 24 31.69 -10.98 27.97
C PRO A 24 30.35 -10.70 27.28
N LEU A 25 30.36 -10.02 26.12
CA LEU A 25 29.13 -9.70 25.39
C LEU A 25 28.48 -10.97 24.82
N THR A 26 29.29 -11.90 24.31
CA THR A 26 28.86 -13.24 23.91
C THR A 26 28.24 -14.01 25.09
N GLY A 27 28.86 -13.95 26.28
CA GLY A 27 28.30 -14.56 27.50
C GLY A 27 26.93 -13.98 27.89
N VAL A 28 26.78 -12.65 27.82
CA VAL A 28 25.48 -11.98 28.04
C VAL A 28 24.44 -12.44 27.02
N ALA A 29 24.81 -12.52 25.75
CA ALA A 29 23.93 -12.98 24.67
C ALA A 29 23.44 -14.42 24.91
N MET A 30 24.34 -15.33 25.31
CA MET A 30 23.99 -16.72 25.61
C MET A 30 22.93 -16.84 26.71
N ARG A 31 23.08 -16.05 27.78
CA ARG A 31 22.11 -16.02 28.89
C ARG A 31 20.74 -15.53 28.41
N LEU A 32 20.71 -14.39 27.72
CA LEU A 32 19.46 -13.81 27.20
C LEU A 32 18.73 -14.75 26.24
N LEU A 33 19.49 -15.49 25.41
CA LEU A 33 18.94 -16.51 24.52
C LEU A 33 18.36 -17.71 25.28
N GLY A 34 19.02 -18.14 26.36
CA GLY A 34 18.49 -19.16 27.26
C GLY A 34 17.16 -18.74 27.90
N ASP A 35 17.08 -17.48 28.35
CA ASP A 35 15.88 -16.89 28.94
C ASP A 35 14.75 -16.69 27.91
N ALA A 36 15.10 -16.41 26.65
CA ALA A 36 14.13 -16.25 25.57
C ALA A 36 13.50 -17.59 25.14
N LEU A 37 14.26 -18.67 25.24
CA LEU A 37 13.85 -20.00 24.81
C LEU A 37 13.34 -20.86 25.97
N THR A 38 12.74 -20.33 27.05
CA THR A 38 12.37 -21.16 28.22
C THR A 38 11.21 -22.14 27.99
N GLY A 39 10.38 -21.93 26.95
CA GLY A 39 9.19 -22.73 26.65
C GLY A 39 9.46 -24.11 26.02
N SER A 40 8.48 -25.01 26.01
CA SER A 40 8.60 -26.31 25.32
C SER A 40 8.44 -26.16 23.81
N GLY A 41 9.26 -26.87 23.02
CA GLY A 41 9.10 -26.96 21.56
C GLY A 41 10.35 -26.59 20.78
N ASP A 42 10.26 -26.70 19.46
CA ASP A 42 11.35 -26.40 18.53
C ASP A 42 11.33 -24.92 18.15
N GLU A 43 12.37 -24.19 18.54
CA GLU A 43 12.47 -22.74 18.33
C GLU A 43 13.91 -22.32 18.05
N CYS A 44 14.08 -21.17 17.39
CA CYS A 44 15.39 -20.59 17.11
C CYS A 44 15.34 -19.06 17.19
N VAL A 45 16.28 -18.51 17.97
CA VAL A 45 16.45 -17.07 18.18
C VAL A 45 17.94 -16.73 18.04
N CYS A 46 18.24 -15.58 17.41
CA CYS A 46 19.60 -15.05 17.35
C CYS A 46 19.77 -13.84 18.27
N ALA A 47 21.01 -13.59 18.70
CA ALA A 47 21.34 -12.51 19.63
C ALA A 47 20.88 -11.12 19.15
N PRO A 48 20.98 -10.75 17.85
CA PRO A 48 20.48 -9.46 17.38
C PRO A 48 18.97 -9.28 17.57
N ALA A 49 18.19 -10.37 17.54
CA ALA A 49 16.75 -10.32 17.83
C ALA A 49 16.44 -9.91 19.28
N LEU A 50 17.43 -9.95 20.18
CA LEU A 50 17.35 -9.49 21.57
C LEU A 50 18.14 -8.19 21.81
N GLY A 51 18.62 -7.55 20.73
CA GLY A 51 19.38 -6.31 20.79
C GLY A 51 20.84 -6.45 21.16
N VAL A 52 21.40 -7.66 21.07
CA VAL A 52 22.84 -7.90 21.26
C VAL A 52 23.49 -8.17 19.90
N PRO A 53 24.32 -7.25 19.38
CA PRO A 53 24.88 -7.35 18.02
C PRO A 53 26.10 -8.30 17.99
N VAL A 54 25.86 -9.58 18.28
CA VAL A 54 26.87 -10.65 18.25
C VAL A 54 26.39 -11.77 17.35
N ARG A 55 27.31 -12.42 16.63
CA ARG A 55 27.04 -13.52 15.71
C ARG A 55 26.80 -14.84 16.45
N LEU A 56 25.70 -14.89 17.19
CA LEU A 56 25.30 -16.02 18.02
C LEU A 56 23.81 -16.32 17.77
N LEU A 57 23.47 -17.60 17.68
CA LEU A 57 22.09 -18.06 17.81
C LEU A 57 21.98 -19.19 18.82
N ALA A 58 20.78 -19.36 19.36
CA ALA A 58 20.41 -20.54 20.11
C ALA A 58 19.19 -21.18 19.46
N LEU A 59 19.17 -22.51 19.46
CA LEU A 59 18.04 -23.29 19.03
C LEU A 59 17.65 -24.28 20.13
N ARG A 60 16.35 -24.47 20.29
CA ARG A 60 15.78 -25.54 21.10
C ARG A 60 15.30 -26.64 20.17
N ARG A 61 15.65 -27.88 20.49
CA ARG A 61 15.17 -29.08 19.81
C ARG A 61 14.68 -30.06 20.87
N GLY A 62 13.37 -30.11 21.08
CA GLY A 62 12.78 -30.79 22.24
C GLY A 62 13.30 -30.21 23.56
N ALA A 63 14.07 -31.00 24.33
CA ALA A 63 14.66 -30.59 25.61
C ALA A 63 16.06 -29.96 25.48
N ASP A 64 16.72 -30.12 24.32
CA ASP A 64 18.09 -29.68 24.13
C ASP A 64 18.12 -28.19 23.76
N LEU A 65 18.85 -27.38 24.55
CA LEU A 65 19.21 -26.01 24.20
C LEU A 65 20.64 -25.99 23.65
N ILE A 66 20.80 -25.55 22.39
CA ILE A 66 22.08 -25.57 21.70
C ILE A 66 22.43 -24.15 21.28
N HIS A 67 23.56 -23.63 21.79
CA HIS A 67 24.16 -22.38 21.36
C HIS A 67 25.13 -22.63 20.20
N VAL A 68 25.05 -21.79 19.18
CA VAL A 68 25.91 -21.86 17.98
C VAL A 68 26.55 -20.51 17.75
N LEU A 69 27.86 -20.44 18.02
CA LEU A 69 28.72 -19.30 17.74
C LEU A 69 29.07 -19.28 16.25
N ASN A 70 29.06 -18.08 15.67
CA ASN A 70 29.38 -17.79 14.28
C ASN A 70 28.66 -18.73 13.30
N PRO A 71 27.32 -18.85 13.40
CA PRO A 71 26.55 -19.79 12.61
C PRO A 71 26.60 -19.44 11.12
N ARG A 72 26.57 -20.48 10.28
CA ARG A 72 26.42 -20.40 8.82
C ARG A 72 25.64 -21.59 8.28
N LEU A 73 24.99 -21.42 7.15
CA LEU A 73 24.36 -22.52 6.41
C LEU A 73 25.41 -23.15 5.48
N SER A 74 25.78 -24.39 5.76
CA SER A 74 26.85 -25.10 5.02
C SER A 74 26.31 -25.92 3.85
N SER A 75 25.07 -26.38 3.93
CA SER A 75 24.33 -27.02 2.83
C SER A 75 22.84 -26.71 2.91
N LEU A 76 22.21 -26.69 1.74
CA LEU A 76 20.80 -26.41 1.52
C LEU A 76 20.22 -27.49 0.62
N SER A 77 19.04 -28.01 0.94
CA SER A 77 18.26 -28.82 0.01
C SER A 77 17.60 -27.98 -1.08
N ASP A 78 16.81 -28.64 -1.94
CA ASP A 78 15.92 -27.96 -2.89
C ASP A 78 15.07 -26.88 -2.23
N LEU A 79 14.96 -25.76 -2.93
CA LEU A 79 14.19 -24.61 -2.51
C LEU A 79 12.72 -24.80 -2.83
N HIS A 80 11.88 -24.40 -1.89
CA HIS A 80 10.43 -24.31 -2.06
C HIS A 80 9.96 -22.93 -1.62
N LEU A 81 8.82 -22.49 -2.16
CA LEU A 81 8.24 -21.22 -1.75
C LEU A 81 7.53 -21.39 -0.41
N ASN A 82 8.13 -20.88 0.67
CA ASN A 82 7.46 -20.75 1.94
C ASN A 82 6.57 -19.50 1.91
N ARG A 83 5.29 -19.65 2.25
CA ARG A 83 4.28 -18.62 2.03
C ARG A 83 3.95 -17.86 3.31
N ALA A 84 3.82 -16.55 3.19
CA ALA A 84 3.36 -15.65 4.25
C ALA A 84 4.15 -15.78 5.58
N GLU A 85 5.47 -15.90 5.49
CA GLU A 85 6.35 -15.86 6.66
C GLU A 85 6.18 -14.57 7.45
N THR A 86 6.15 -14.68 8.78
CA THR A 86 6.12 -13.55 9.72
C THR A 86 7.15 -13.74 10.84
N ARG A 87 7.65 -12.62 11.38
CA ARG A 87 8.58 -12.58 12.53
C ARG A 87 8.31 -11.31 13.35
N PRO A 88 8.60 -11.29 14.66
CA PRO A 88 8.58 -10.05 15.44
C PRO A 88 9.47 -8.95 14.83
N GLN A 89 10.62 -9.34 14.27
CA GLN A 89 11.59 -8.44 13.64
C GLN A 89 11.16 -7.91 12.27
N THR A 90 10.19 -8.56 11.61
CA THR A 90 9.53 -8.01 10.42
C THR A 90 8.25 -7.24 10.76
N GLY A 91 7.78 -7.30 12.02
CA GLY A 91 6.53 -6.68 12.43
C GLY A 91 5.30 -7.31 11.74
N PRO A 92 4.31 -6.52 11.30
CA PRO A 92 3.08 -7.02 10.68
C PRO A 92 3.28 -7.58 9.26
N VAL A 93 4.51 -7.57 8.75
CA VAL A 93 4.86 -8.01 7.40
C VAL A 93 4.69 -9.52 7.22
N GLN A 94 3.95 -9.87 6.17
CA GLN A 94 3.91 -11.20 5.58
C GLN A 94 4.80 -11.21 4.32
N ARG A 95 5.64 -12.23 4.15
CA ARG A 95 6.45 -12.39 2.93
C ARG A 95 6.46 -13.81 2.40
N HIS A 96 6.43 -13.97 1.09
CA HIS A 96 6.83 -15.21 0.43
C HIS A 96 8.36 -15.26 0.33
N ALA A 97 8.97 -16.37 0.73
CA ALA A 97 10.43 -16.54 0.68
C ALA A 97 10.78 -17.94 0.17
N TRP A 98 11.80 -18.02 -0.69
CA TRP A 98 12.37 -19.31 -1.09
C TRP A 98 13.19 -19.87 0.08
N ARG A 99 12.82 -21.06 0.55
CA ARG A 99 13.46 -21.75 1.68
C ARG A 99 13.90 -23.13 1.27
N ALA A 100 15.04 -23.58 1.79
CA ALA A 100 15.38 -24.99 1.76
C ALA A 100 14.52 -25.75 2.78
N ARG A 101 14.02 -26.94 2.43
CA ARG A 101 13.29 -27.82 3.36
C ARG A 101 14.21 -28.39 4.44
N ARG A 102 15.47 -28.65 4.09
CA ARG A 102 16.52 -29.13 4.99
C ARG A 102 17.75 -28.26 4.85
N VAL A 103 18.39 -27.99 5.97
CA VAL A 103 19.62 -27.19 6.05
C VAL A 103 20.61 -27.84 7.00
N THR A 104 21.90 -27.65 6.72
CA THR A 104 22.96 -28.02 7.66
C THR A 104 23.54 -26.75 8.27
N LEU A 105 23.21 -26.53 9.54
CA LEU A 105 23.73 -25.43 10.34
C LEU A 105 25.13 -25.80 10.85
N ALA A 106 26.12 -24.99 10.52
CA ALA A 106 27.49 -25.15 10.98
C ALA A 106 27.91 -23.94 11.85
N GLY A 107 28.80 -24.19 12.81
CA GLY A 107 29.36 -23.15 13.67
C GLY A 107 30.30 -23.74 14.71
N THR A 108 30.41 -23.09 15.86
CA THR A 108 31.18 -23.58 17.01
C THR A 108 30.32 -23.59 18.27
N GLN A 109 30.55 -24.57 19.13
CA GLN A 109 29.96 -24.60 20.46
C GLN A 109 30.70 -23.62 21.38
N PRO A 110 30.10 -23.16 22.49
CA PRO A 110 30.78 -22.34 23.49
C PRO A 110 32.10 -22.93 24.01
N GLY A 111 32.24 -24.27 24.01
CA GLY A 111 33.50 -24.95 24.35
C GLY A 111 34.57 -24.94 23.26
N GLY A 112 34.34 -24.25 22.12
CA GLY A 112 35.28 -24.15 21.00
C GLY A 112 35.23 -25.30 19.99
N LEU A 113 34.46 -26.35 20.26
CA LEU A 113 34.33 -27.49 19.35
C LEU A 113 33.49 -27.13 18.12
N PRO A 114 33.86 -27.61 16.91
CA PRO A 114 33.04 -27.42 15.72
C PRO A 114 31.69 -28.14 15.88
N LEU A 115 30.63 -27.52 15.37
CA LEU A 115 29.28 -28.05 15.39
C LEU A 115 28.73 -28.12 13.97
N SER A 116 28.05 -29.23 13.67
CA SER A 116 27.25 -29.41 12.45
C SER A 116 25.93 -30.07 12.80
N LEU A 117 24.82 -29.46 12.42
CA LEU A 117 23.46 -29.94 12.71
C LEU A 117 22.62 -29.96 11.44
N ASP A 118 22.09 -31.11 11.10
CA ASP A 118 21.06 -31.25 10.07
C ASP A 118 19.69 -30.93 10.67
N LEU A 119 18.99 -30.00 10.04
CA LEU A 119 17.70 -29.48 10.47
C LEU A 119 16.70 -29.59 9.34
N ASP A 120 15.44 -29.85 9.67
CA ASP A 120 14.33 -29.88 8.75
C ASP A 120 13.11 -29.12 9.29
N GLY A 121 12.06 -29.05 8.46
CA GLY A 121 10.75 -28.54 8.88
C GLY A 121 10.77 -27.09 9.41
N PRO A 122 9.96 -26.79 10.43
CA PRO A 122 9.88 -25.45 11.03
C PRO A 122 11.22 -24.94 11.56
N LEU A 123 12.06 -25.81 12.13
CA LEU A 123 13.33 -25.43 12.71
C LEU A 123 14.36 -25.03 11.63
N ALA A 124 14.37 -25.71 10.48
CA ALA A 124 15.17 -25.31 9.32
C ALA A 124 14.77 -23.93 8.78
N ILE A 125 13.47 -23.63 8.72
CA ILE A 125 12.97 -22.30 8.33
C ILE A 125 13.40 -21.28 9.38
N ALA A 126 13.27 -21.62 10.67
CA ALA A 126 13.57 -20.71 11.76
C ALA A 126 15.05 -20.32 11.81
N VAL A 127 15.95 -21.27 11.54
CA VAL A 127 17.39 -21.04 11.43
C VAL A 127 17.74 -20.21 10.19
N GLN A 128 17.14 -20.48 9.03
CA GLN A 128 17.35 -19.66 7.83
C GLN A 128 17.00 -18.19 8.09
N GLN A 129 15.87 -17.93 8.74
CA GLN A 129 15.45 -16.58 9.13
C GLN A 129 16.37 -15.92 10.17
N ALA A 130 16.88 -16.69 11.14
CA ALA A 130 17.85 -16.19 12.12
C ALA A 130 19.19 -15.82 11.46
N VAL A 131 19.66 -16.65 10.51
CA VAL A 131 20.89 -16.38 9.75
C VAL A 131 20.74 -15.14 8.86
N GLU A 132 19.57 -14.91 8.23
CA GLU A 132 19.31 -13.66 7.50
C GLU A 132 19.50 -12.41 8.36
N LEU A 133 19.05 -12.45 9.61
CA LEU A 133 19.23 -11.33 10.54
C LEU A 133 20.69 -11.18 10.98
N LEU A 134 21.43 -12.28 11.11
CA LEU A 134 22.85 -12.27 11.46
C LEU A 134 23.74 -11.76 10.32
N ASP A 135 23.36 -12.04 9.08
CA ASP A 135 24.05 -11.60 7.86
C ASP A 135 23.61 -10.21 7.39
N ASN A 136 22.77 -9.54 8.19
CA ASN A 136 22.26 -8.23 7.88
C ASN A 136 23.40 -7.21 7.70
N ARG A 137 23.42 -6.53 6.55
CA ARG A 137 24.42 -5.50 6.24
C ARG A 137 23.98 -4.11 6.67
N ASP A 138 22.69 -3.80 6.51
CA ASP A 138 22.06 -2.52 6.85
C ASP A 138 20.68 -2.74 7.48
N ALA A 139 20.14 -1.77 8.21
CA ALA A 139 18.79 -1.87 8.79
C ALA A 139 17.74 -2.32 7.76
N LEU A 140 17.08 -3.46 8.02
CA LEU A 140 16.03 -4.04 7.18
C LEU A 140 16.49 -4.41 5.74
N SER A 141 17.79 -4.59 5.51
CA SER A 141 18.30 -4.95 4.16
C SER A 141 17.76 -6.29 3.64
N TRP A 142 17.38 -7.18 4.56
CA TRP A 142 16.82 -8.52 4.32
C TRP A 142 15.31 -8.55 4.03
N VAL A 143 14.60 -7.42 4.07
CA VAL A 143 13.20 -7.29 3.61
C VAL A 143 13.11 -6.52 2.30
N THR A 144 12.09 -6.81 1.49
CA THR A 144 11.94 -6.22 0.14
C THR A 144 11.75 -4.69 0.19
N PRO A 145 12.03 -3.96 -0.92
CA PRO A 145 11.78 -2.52 -0.99
C PRO A 145 10.38 -2.10 -0.56
N PHE A 146 9.34 -2.87 -0.95
CA PHE A 146 7.96 -2.68 -0.52
C PHE A 146 7.81 -2.64 1.00
N HIS A 147 8.29 -3.66 1.69
CA HIS A 147 8.20 -3.73 3.14
C HIS A 147 9.02 -2.63 3.81
N ARG A 148 10.20 -2.27 3.27
CA ARG A 148 10.96 -1.14 3.79
C ARG A 148 10.21 0.18 3.67
N ALA A 149 9.57 0.46 2.54
CA ALA A 149 8.78 1.67 2.34
C ALA A 149 7.60 1.73 3.33
N TRP A 150 6.88 0.62 3.48
CA TRP A 150 5.79 0.50 4.44
C TRP A 150 6.27 0.75 5.89
N LEU A 151 7.32 0.06 6.33
CA LEU A 151 7.84 0.20 7.69
C LEU A 151 8.37 1.61 7.99
N ARG A 152 8.79 2.36 6.97
CA ARG A 152 9.25 3.77 7.09
C ARG A 152 8.13 4.80 6.96
N ALA A 153 6.94 4.43 6.51
CA ALA A 153 5.87 5.39 6.28
C ALA A 153 5.38 5.97 7.61
N THR A 154 5.45 7.30 7.77
CA THR A 154 5.01 8.02 8.97
C THR A 154 3.53 8.40 8.92
N ASP A 155 2.93 8.43 7.73
CA ASP A 155 1.51 8.68 7.53
C ASP A 155 0.66 7.42 7.83
N ALA A 156 -0.32 7.56 8.72
CA ALA A 156 -1.15 6.44 9.19
C ALA A 156 -2.06 5.86 8.09
N PRO A 157 -2.80 6.66 7.30
CA PRO A 157 -3.52 6.18 6.12
C PRO A 157 -2.65 5.40 5.13
N VAL A 158 -1.47 5.92 4.78
CA VAL A 158 -0.53 5.23 3.87
C VAL A 158 -0.09 3.89 4.45
N ARG A 159 0.27 3.84 5.74
CA ARG A 159 0.60 2.57 6.42
C ARG A 159 -0.55 1.58 6.42
N ALA A 160 -1.78 2.04 6.65
CA ALA A 160 -2.96 1.17 6.64
C ALA A 160 -3.18 0.54 5.26
N ARG A 161 -3.03 1.31 4.18
CA ARG A 161 -3.14 0.79 2.81
C ARG A 161 -2.01 -0.17 2.46
N ALA A 162 -0.76 0.15 2.81
CA ALA A 162 0.36 -0.76 2.61
C ALA A 162 0.16 -2.10 3.36
N ARG A 163 -0.35 -2.05 4.60
CA ARG A 163 -0.72 -3.25 5.36
C ARG A 163 -1.81 -4.07 4.66
N ALA A 164 -2.86 -3.42 4.19
CA ALA A 164 -3.97 -4.09 3.51
C ALA A 164 -3.51 -4.76 2.21
N ILE A 165 -2.65 -4.07 1.42
CA ILE A 165 -2.01 -4.63 0.23
C ILE A 165 -1.16 -5.86 0.59
N ASN A 166 -0.29 -5.75 1.60
CA ASN A 166 0.55 -6.86 2.02
C ASN A 166 -0.29 -8.08 2.44
N HIS A 167 -1.30 -7.85 3.28
CA HIS A 167 -2.19 -8.92 3.72
C HIS A 167 -2.93 -9.56 2.55
N GLY A 168 -3.47 -8.73 1.64
CA GLY A 168 -4.19 -9.16 0.45
C GLY A 168 -3.38 -10.03 -0.49
N LEU A 169 -2.13 -9.65 -0.76
CA LEU A 169 -1.21 -10.43 -1.59
C LEU A 169 -0.89 -11.82 -1.01
N HIS A 170 -1.03 -11.98 0.30
CA HIS A 170 -0.71 -13.22 1.01
C HIS A 170 -1.97 -14.01 1.45
N ARG A 171 -3.17 -13.58 1.05
CA ARG A 171 -4.38 -14.36 1.34
C ARG A 171 -4.38 -15.66 0.53
N PRO A 172 -4.86 -16.77 1.11
CA PRO A 172 -4.90 -18.07 0.44
C PRO A 172 -5.91 -18.10 -0.73
N ASP A 173 -6.92 -17.23 -0.71
CA ASP A 173 -7.91 -17.09 -1.79
C ASP A 173 -7.38 -16.30 -3.01
N GLY A 174 -6.33 -15.47 -2.83
CA GLY A 174 -5.45 -14.94 -3.88
C GLY A 174 -6.10 -14.21 -5.07
N ALA A 175 -7.39 -13.91 -5.03
CA ALA A 175 -8.16 -13.55 -6.22
C ALA A 175 -8.19 -12.04 -6.52
N ALA A 176 -8.06 -11.18 -5.51
CA ALA A 176 -8.35 -9.76 -5.67
C ALA A 176 -7.12 -8.89 -5.99
N LEU A 177 -5.91 -9.32 -5.60
CA LEU A 177 -4.66 -8.60 -5.82
C LEU A 177 -3.60 -9.53 -6.42
N ARG A 178 -2.83 -9.01 -7.38
CA ARG A 178 -1.73 -9.73 -8.02
C ARG A 178 -0.48 -8.87 -8.07
N LEU A 179 0.64 -9.40 -7.59
CA LEU A 179 1.94 -8.74 -7.72
C LEU A 179 2.42 -8.84 -9.17
N LEU A 180 2.70 -7.70 -9.81
CA LEU A 180 3.29 -7.65 -11.15
C LEU A 180 4.82 -7.55 -11.07
N ASP A 181 5.32 -6.75 -10.12
CA ASP A 181 6.73 -6.60 -9.77
C ASP A 181 6.85 -6.04 -8.35
N ASP A 182 8.08 -5.73 -7.90
CA ASP A 182 8.38 -5.24 -6.54
C ASP A 182 7.67 -3.94 -6.14
N ARG A 183 7.04 -3.23 -7.09
CA ARG A 183 6.34 -1.96 -6.86
C ARG A 183 4.89 -1.99 -7.30
N ARG A 184 4.52 -2.75 -8.33
CA ARG A 184 3.20 -2.69 -8.96
C ARG A 184 2.32 -3.85 -8.53
N VAL A 185 1.16 -3.51 -7.97
CA VAL A 185 0.13 -4.47 -7.58
C VAL A 185 -1.11 -4.22 -8.45
N GLN A 186 -1.47 -5.22 -9.23
CA GLN A 186 -2.70 -5.22 -10.01
C GLN A 186 -3.90 -5.53 -9.12
N VAL A 187 -4.95 -4.73 -9.27
CA VAL A 187 -6.26 -4.99 -8.68
C VAL A 187 -7.12 -5.71 -9.70
N LEU A 188 -7.78 -6.77 -9.25
CA LEU A 188 -8.65 -7.60 -10.07
C LEU A 188 -10.11 -7.40 -9.62
N SER A 189 -11.04 -7.48 -10.56
CA SER A 189 -12.46 -7.62 -10.26
C SER A 189 -12.78 -9.02 -9.75
N ASP A 190 -14.02 -9.20 -9.27
CA ASP A 190 -14.48 -10.46 -8.69
C ASP A 190 -14.51 -11.61 -9.74
N ASP A 191 -14.54 -11.30 -11.03
CA ASP A 191 -14.42 -12.24 -12.15
C ASP A 191 -12.96 -12.46 -12.61
N GLY A 192 -11.98 -11.80 -11.97
CA GLY A 192 -10.56 -11.89 -12.29
C GLY A 192 -10.07 -10.93 -13.38
N THR A 193 -10.93 -10.04 -13.90
CA THR A 193 -10.53 -9.04 -14.90
C THR A 193 -9.65 -7.95 -14.27
N PRO A 194 -8.56 -7.51 -14.92
CA PRO A 194 -7.77 -6.38 -14.44
C PRO A 194 -8.56 -5.07 -14.38
N LEU A 195 -8.54 -4.40 -13.22
CA LEU A 195 -9.17 -3.08 -13.02
C LEU A 195 -8.17 -1.92 -13.02
N GLY A 196 -6.92 -2.16 -12.63
CA GLY A 196 -5.87 -1.15 -12.63
C GLY A 196 -4.72 -1.50 -11.70
N VAL A 197 -3.77 -0.58 -11.55
CA VAL A 197 -2.52 -0.83 -10.80
C VAL A 197 -2.30 0.18 -9.67
N ILE A 198 -1.99 -0.35 -8.48
CA ILE A 198 -1.58 0.41 -7.30
C ILE A 198 -0.06 0.38 -7.18
N ASP A 199 0.51 1.52 -6.81
CA ASP A 199 1.91 1.61 -6.38
C ASP A 199 2.02 1.13 -4.93
N ALA A 200 2.62 -0.04 -4.73
CA ALA A 200 2.81 -0.64 -3.43
C ALA A 200 3.80 0.16 -2.56
N LEU A 201 4.79 0.84 -3.17
CA LEU A 201 5.75 1.67 -2.43
C LEU A 201 5.12 3.00 -1.97
N ASN A 202 4.13 3.49 -2.72
CA ASN A 202 3.42 4.72 -2.39
C ASN A 202 1.94 4.62 -2.79
N PRO A 203 1.09 4.00 -1.97
CA PRO A 203 -0.32 3.80 -2.29
C PRO A 203 -1.12 5.11 -2.38
N ALA A 204 -0.56 6.24 -1.92
CA ALA A 204 -1.15 7.57 -2.10
C ALA A 204 -0.88 8.19 -3.47
N MET A 205 -0.12 7.51 -4.34
CA MET A 205 0.21 7.98 -5.67
C MET A 205 -0.20 6.98 -6.75
N PRO A 206 -1.14 7.34 -7.64
CA PRO A 206 -1.50 6.46 -8.75
C PRO A 206 -0.34 6.25 -9.73
N VAL A 207 -0.20 5.01 -10.19
CA VAL A 207 0.76 4.64 -11.26
C VAL A 207 0.30 5.23 -12.59
N GLU A 208 -1.00 5.10 -12.87
CA GLU A 208 -1.63 5.54 -14.11
C GLU A 208 -1.70 7.07 -14.19
N GLY A 209 -1.30 7.63 -15.34
CA GLY A 209 -1.22 9.09 -15.55
C GLY A 209 -2.57 9.78 -15.40
N TRP A 210 -3.64 9.19 -15.98
CA TRP A 210 -4.99 9.74 -15.87
C TRP A 210 -5.48 9.79 -14.42
N ALA A 211 -5.22 8.74 -13.63
CA ALA A 211 -5.62 8.67 -12.23
C ALA A 211 -4.85 9.71 -11.40
N ARG A 212 -3.54 9.85 -11.65
CA ARG A 212 -2.72 10.89 -11.02
C ARG A 212 -3.23 12.29 -11.36
N ARG A 213 -3.62 12.52 -12.62
CA ARG A 213 -4.20 13.79 -13.06
C ARG A 213 -5.51 14.08 -12.36
N CYS A 214 -6.42 13.11 -12.32
CA CYS A 214 -7.68 13.23 -11.60
C CYS A 214 -7.47 13.53 -10.12
N LEU A 215 -6.53 12.85 -9.46
CA LEU A 215 -6.20 13.11 -8.05
C LEU A 215 -5.70 14.54 -7.83
N GLY A 216 -4.79 15.03 -8.68
CA GLY A 216 -4.31 16.41 -8.64
C GLY A 216 -5.43 17.43 -8.83
N LEU A 217 -6.31 17.22 -9.81
CA LEU A 217 -7.46 18.10 -10.08
C LEU A 217 -8.47 18.10 -8.92
N LEU A 218 -8.75 16.93 -8.34
CA LEU A 218 -9.58 16.79 -7.15
C LEU A 218 -9.01 17.60 -5.96
N CYS A 219 -7.70 17.49 -5.72
CA CYS A 219 -6.99 18.26 -4.71
C CYS A 219 -7.05 19.78 -4.96
N ALA A 220 -7.09 20.19 -6.23
CA ALA A 220 -7.14 21.59 -6.62
C ALA A 220 -8.55 22.18 -6.42
N THR A 221 -9.60 21.43 -6.76
CA THR A 221 -10.93 22.01 -6.89
C THR A 221 -11.86 21.73 -5.72
N SER A 222 -11.68 20.64 -5.01
CA SER A 222 -12.69 20.08 -4.10
C SER A 222 -12.25 20.12 -2.63
N ALA A 223 -13.23 20.12 -1.71
CA ALA A 223 -12.99 19.99 -0.28
C ALA A 223 -12.64 18.54 0.14
N LEU A 224 -12.89 17.56 -0.75
CA LEU A 224 -12.55 16.14 -0.60
C LEU A 224 -13.07 15.47 0.69
N ARG A 225 -14.31 15.73 1.10
CA ARG A 225 -14.99 14.96 2.16
C ARG A 225 -15.87 13.86 1.59
N HIS A 226 -16.59 14.16 0.52
CA HIS A 226 -17.44 13.20 -0.19
C HIS A 226 -17.14 13.22 -1.68
N VAL A 227 -16.54 12.15 -2.20
CA VAL A 227 -16.22 12.02 -3.63
C VAL A 227 -16.91 10.80 -4.18
N MET A 228 -17.63 10.93 -5.28
CA MET A 228 -18.19 9.79 -6.00
C MET A 228 -17.26 9.39 -7.15
N VAL A 229 -17.01 8.10 -7.29
CA VAL A 229 -16.37 7.48 -8.45
C VAL A 229 -17.39 6.57 -9.12
N THR A 230 -17.62 6.74 -10.42
CA THR A 230 -18.75 6.06 -11.09
C THR A 230 -18.39 4.67 -11.59
N GLY A 231 -17.12 4.39 -11.89
CA GLY A 231 -16.68 3.11 -12.46
C GLY A 231 -15.66 2.36 -11.62
N PRO A 232 -15.66 1.01 -11.64
CA PRO A 232 -14.68 0.19 -10.91
C PRO A 232 -13.24 0.38 -11.42
N ALA A 233 -13.07 0.78 -12.67
CA ALA A 233 -11.76 1.16 -13.23
C ALA A 233 -11.13 2.36 -12.50
N HIS A 234 -11.92 3.15 -11.75
CA HIS A 234 -11.42 4.26 -10.93
C HIS A 234 -11.00 3.83 -9.52
N LEU A 235 -11.04 2.54 -9.20
CA LEU A 235 -10.64 2.03 -7.88
C LEU A 235 -9.19 2.43 -7.50
N PRO A 236 -8.17 2.37 -8.38
CA PRO A 236 -6.82 2.83 -8.02
C PRO A 236 -6.77 4.32 -7.63
N LEU A 237 -7.55 5.17 -8.29
CA LEU A 237 -7.71 6.58 -7.90
C LEU A 237 -8.33 6.70 -6.51
N ALA A 238 -9.39 5.94 -6.23
CA ALA A 238 -10.07 5.98 -4.93
C ALA A 238 -9.18 5.49 -3.78
N VAL A 239 -8.38 4.44 -4.01
CA VAL A 239 -7.37 3.96 -3.03
C VAL A 239 -6.37 5.07 -2.72
N ALA A 240 -5.84 5.73 -3.75
CA ALA A 240 -4.89 6.83 -3.57
C ALA A 240 -5.52 8.03 -2.86
N ALA A 241 -6.75 8.41 -3.22
CA ALA A 241 -7.46 9.51 -2.56
C ALA A 241 -7.67 9.24 -1.06
N LEU A 242 -8.04 8.01 -0.68
CA LEU A 242 -8.20 7.62 0.73
C LEU A 242 -6.89 7.54 1.50
N ALA A 243 -5.78 7.19 0.83
CA ALA A 243 -4.46 7.22 1.42
C ALA A 243 -3.96 8.67 1.62
N LEU A 244 -4.39 9.59 0.75
CA LEU A 244 -3.95 10.99 0.75
C LEU A 244 -4.80 11.90 1.66
N VAL A 245 -6.11 11.65 1.76
CA VAL A 245 -7.08 12.54 2.42
C VAL A 245 -7.75 11.84 3.60
N PRO A 246 -7.29 12.11 4.84
CA PRO A 246 -7.92 11.59 6.04
C PRO A 246 -9.40 12.01 6.13
N GLY A 247 -10.29 11.06 6.42
CA GLY A 247 -11.72 11.30 6.61
C GLY A 247 -12.54 11.42 5.31
N LEU A 248 -11.92 11.23 4.14
CA LEU A 248 -12.65 11.13 2.87
C LEU A 248 -13.61 9.93 2.90
N THR A 249 -14.85 10.15 2.45
CA THR A 249 -15.79 9.10 2.08
C THR A 249 -15.86 9.00 0.55
N VAL A 250 -15.59 7.82 0.02
CA VAL A 250 -15.77 7.51 -1.39
C VAL A 250 -17.14 6.90 -1.60
N HIS A 251 -17.91 7.48 -2.50
CA HIS A 251 -19.21 6.99 -2.92
C HIS A 251 -19.10 6.26 -4.25
N HIS A 252 -19.90 5.23 -4.45
CA HIS A 252 -19.90 4.46 -5.67
C HIS A 252 -21.28 3.86 -5.99
N PRO A 253 -21.58 3.56 -7.26
CA PRO A 253 -22.79 2.80 -7.61
C PRO A 253 -22.89 1.46 -6.87
N ALA A 254 -24.11 1.03 -6.55
CA ALA A 254 -24.34 -0.19 -5.77
C ALA A 254 -23.96 -1.49 -6.50
N ALA A 255 -23.89 -1.48 -7.83
CA ALA A 255 -23.61 -2.66 -8.65
C ALA A 255 -22.28 -2.51 -9.41
N GLY A 256 -21.65 -3.64 -9.74
CA GLY A 256 -20.46 -3.70 -10.59
C GLY A 256 -19.13 -3.38 -9.90
N TRP A 257 -19.12 -3.21 -8.58
CA TRP A 257 -17.90 -2.93 -7.81
C TRP A 257 -17.23 -4.20 -7.27
N PRO A 258 -15.88 -4.28 -7.28
CA PRO A 258 -15.13 -5.47 -6.90
C PRO A 258 -15.11 -5.65 -5.38
N LEU A 259 -16.09 -6.38 -4.84
CA LEU A 259 -16.28 -6.50 -3.40
C LEU A 259 -15.09 -7.19 -2.74
N ALA A 260 -14.49 -8.19 -3.40
CA ALA A 260 -13.31 -8.88 -2.88
C ALA A 260 -12.12 -7.90 -2.73
N ALA A 261 -11.86 -7.09 -3.75
CA ALA A 261 -10.79 -6.08 -3.71
C ALA A 261 -11.05 -5.01 -2.63
N MET A 262 -12.29 -4.53 -2.52
CA MET A 262 -12.66 -3.54 -1.51
C MET A 262 -12.49 -4.06 -0.07
N GLN A 263 -12.82 -5.32 0.17
CA GLN A 263 -12.61 -5.98 1.46
C GLN A 263 -11.12 -6.16 1.75
N VAL A 264 -10.36 -6.66 0.78
CA VAL A 264 -8.92 -6.90 0.92
C VAL A 264 -8.15 -5.62 1.21
N LEU A 265 -8.51 -4.52 0.55
CA LEU A 265 -7.88 -3.21 0.72
C LEU A 265 -8.39 -2.44 1.95
N ASP A 266 -9.27 -3.05 2.76
CA ASP A 266 -9.90 -2.47 3.95
C ASP A 266 -10.54 -1.10 3.66
N LEU A 267 -11.33 -1.05 2.59
CA LEU A 267 -12.00 0.16 2.10
C LEU A 267 -13.42 0.32 2.66
N GLY A 268 -13.99 -0.74 3.23
CA GLY A 268 -15.40 -0.81 3.60
C GLY A 268 -15.85 0.28 4.58
N ALA A 269 -14.97 0.78 5.46
CA ALA A 269 -15.32 1.87 6.37
C ALA A 269 -15.53 3.22 5.64
N ALA A 270 -14.81 3.45 4.54
CA ALA A 270 -14.80 4.72 3.80
C ALA A 270 -15.54 4.65 2.45
N PHE A 271 -15.93 3.46 2.00
CA PHE A 271 -16.73 3.26 0.79
C PHE A 271 -18.21 3.15 1.11
N ARG A 272 -19.05 3.91 0.40
CA ARG A 272 -20.50 3.90 0.58
C ARG A 272 -21.22 3.76 -0.75
N PRO A 273 -22.19 2.84 -0.88
CA PRO A 273 -23.04 2.81 -2.06
C PRO A 273 -23.88 4.10 -2.11
N ALA A 274 -23.95 4.71 -3.28
CA ALA A 274 -24.78 5.86 -3.56
C ALA A 274 -25.28 5.80 -5.01
N GLN A 275 -26.42 6.44 -5.27
CA GLN A 275 -26.90 6.64 -6.62
C GLN A 275 -26.43 7.99 -7.17
N LEU A 276 -26.19 8.02 -8.48
CA LEU A 276 -25.89 9.26 -9.21
C LEU A 276 -27.14 10.15 -9.30
N SER A 277 -28.32 9.52 -9.38
CA SER A 277 -29.62 10.18 -9.24
C SER A 277 -29.93 10.54 -7.79
N ASP A 278 -30.74 11.59 -7.60
CA ASP A 278 -31.20 12.01 -6.28
C ASP A 278 -31.98 10.85 -5.61
N ALA A 279 -31.44 10.32 -4.53
CA ALA A 279 -32.12 9.34 -3.70
C ALA A 279 -31.87 9.69 -2.23
N ALA A 280 -32.97 10.06 -1.57
CA ALA A 280 -33.11 10.53 -0.19
C ALA A 280 -32.72 12.00 0.10
N PRO A 281 -33.61 12.80 0.74
CA PRO A 281 -33.30 14.15 1.22
C PRO A 281 -32.07 14.23 2.13
N ASP A 282 -31.77 13.12 2.82
CA ASP A 282 -30.72 13.04 3.85
C ASP A 282 -29.35 12.58 3.31
N ALA A 283 -29.24 12.27 2.02
CA ALA A 283 -27.97 11.85 1.44
C ALA A 283 -26.98 13.04 1.39
N PRO A 284 -25.70 12.83 1.76
CA PRO A 284 -24.71 13.91 1.73
C PRO A 284 -24.51 14.44 0.31
N ARG A 285 -24.35 15.75 0.19
CA ARG A 285 -23.89 16.37 -1.06
C ARG A 285 -22.44 15.96 -1.33
N LEU A 286 -22.10 15.84 -2.60
CA LEU A 286 -20.80 15.39 -3.08
C LEU A 286 -19.90 16.58 -3.39
N ASP A 287 -18.67 16.59 -2.91
CA ASP A 287 -17.69 17.62 -3.28
C ASP A 287 -17.09 17.35 -4.66
N ALA A 288 -17.11 16.10 -5.12
CA ALA A 288 -16.77 15.78 -6.51
C ALA A 288 -17.47 14.51 -7.00
N ILE A 289 -17.68 14.43 -8.31
CA ILE A 289 -18.05 13.22 -9.04
C ILE A 289 -16.99 13.02 -10.13
N VAL A 290 -16.39 11.83 -10.20
CA VAL A 290 -15.40 11.45 -11.21
C VAL A 290 -15.99 10.35 -12.08
N ALA A 291 -15.94 10.56 -13.40
CA ALA A 291 -16.43 9.61 -14.39
C ALA A 291 -15.52 9.50 -15.61
N GLY A 292 -15.56 8.35 -16.27
CA GLY A 292 -14.92 8.15 -17.57
C GLY A 292 -15.81 8.72 -18.68
N ALA A 293 -15.20 9.16 -19.78
CA ALA A 293 -15.93 9.64 -20.94
C ALA A 293 -16.80 8.54 -21.58
N ASP A 294 -16.46 7.28 -21.37
CA ASP A 294 -17.19 6.12 -21.90
C ASP A 294 -18.37 5.68 -21.02
N ASP A 295 -18.61 6.34 -19.88
CA ASP A 295 -19.73 6.02 -19.00
C ASP A 295 -21.08 6.22 -19.73
N ASP A 296 -21.92 5.17 -19.78
CA ASP A 296 -23.20 5.15 -20.51
C ASP A 296 -24.13 6.34 -20.20
N TRP A 297 -24.09 6.86 -18.96
CA TRP A 297 -24.97 7.95 -18.55
C TRP A 297 -24.64 9.30 -19.20
N LEU A 298 -23.44 9.45 -19.77
CA LEU A 298 -22.99 10.61 -20.54
C LEU A 298 -23.45 10.58 -22.00
N HIS A 299 -24.05 9.49 -22.46
CA HIS A 299 -24.40 9.26 -23.87
C HIS A 299 -25.90 9.07 -24.10
N GLY A 300 -26.36 9.36 -25.32
CA GLY A 300 -27.77 9.20 -25.71
C GLY A 300 -28.67 10.39 -25.36
N PRO A 301 -29.98 10.30 -25.67
CA PRO A 301 -30.90 11.44 -25.67
C PRO A 301 -31.11 12.05 -24.28
N ASP A 302 -31.02 11.25 -23.21
CA ASP A 302 -31.26 11.69 -21.84
C ASP A 302 -29.98 12.14 -21.09
N ALA A 303 -28.82 12.16 -21.76
CA ALA A 303 -27.54 12.48 -21.14
C ALA A 303 -27.55 13.84 -20.43
N LEU A 304 -28.11 14.88 -21.07
CA LEU A 304 -28.20 16.21 -20.48
C LEU A 304 -29.02 16.23 -19.18
N ALA A 305 -30.14 15.49 -19.14
CA ALA A 305 -30.97 15.40 -17.95
C ALA A 305 -30.19 14.72 -16.82
N ARG A 306 -29.52 13.60 -17.10
CA ARG A 306 -28.69 12.88 -16.12
C ARG A 306 -27.53 13.72 -15.59
N ILE A 307 -26.85 14.48 -16.46
CA ILE A 307 -25.81 15.45 -16.07
C ILE A 307 -26.37 16.52 -15.13
N ARG A 308 -27.57 17.06 -15.40
CA ARG A 308 -28.22 18.03 -14.48
C ARG A 308 -28.59 17.40 -13.13
N HIS A 309 -29.02 16.14 -13.10
CA HIS A 309 -29.26 15.41 -11.85
C HIS A 309 -27.95 15.22 -11.06
N ALA A 310 -26.88 14.75 -11.71
CA ALA A 310 -25.57 14.63 -11.08
C ALA A 310 -25.07 15.99 -10.55
N GLY A 311 -25.25 17.06 -11.32
CA GLY A 311 -24.94 18.43 -10.91
C GLY A 311 -25.68 18.86 -9.64
N ARG A 312 -26.95 18.46 -9.45
CA ARG A 312 -27.67 18.75 -8.20
C ARG A 312 -27.04 18.07 -6.99
N ARG A 313 -26.47 16.88 -7.13
CA ARG A 313 -25.78 16.16 -6.03
C ARG A 313 -24.53 16.89 -5.52
N LEU A 314 -23.93 17.76 -6.34
CA LEU A 314 -22.71 18.49 -5.97
C LEU A 314 -22.94 19.55 -4.88
N SER A 315 -21.98 19.68 -3.97
CA SER A 315 -22.03 20.58 -2.81
C SER A 315 -21.79 22.06 -3.20
N GLY A 316 -22.72 22.94 -2.79
CA GLY A 316 -22.59 24.41 -2.92
C GLY A 316 -22.04 24.88 -4.26
N ASP A 317 -21.18 25.90 -4.21
CA ASP A 317 -20.49 26.47 -5.38
C ASP A 317 -19.14 25.77 -5.68
N GLY A 318 -18.62 24.99 -4.73
CA GLY A 318 -17.32 24.33 -4.81
C GLY A 318 -17.33 22.91 -5.37
N GLY A 319 -18.50 22.30 -5.56
CA GLY A 319 -18.63 20.94 -6.06
C GLY A 319 -18.30 20.81 -7.54
N VAL A 320 -17.62 19.72 -7.91
CA VAL A 320 -17.05 19.52 -9.25
C VAL A 320 -17.51 18.21 -9.90
N LEU A 321 -17.90 18.27 -11.17
CA LEU A 321 -18.00 17.09 -12.03
C LEU A 321 -16.73 17.00 -12.90
N LEU A 322 -15.97 15.93 -12.73
CA LEU A 322 -14.72 15.66 -13.43
C LEU A 322 -14.91 14.50 -14.39
N ILE A 323 -14.80 14.75 -15.69
CA ILE A 323 -14.83 13.73 -16.74
C ILE A 323 -13.43 13.58 -17.31
N HIS A 324 -12.96 12.35 -17.51
CA HIS A 324 -11.70 12.08 -18.19
C HIS A 324 -11.88 11.10 -19.34
N GLY A 325 -11.12 11.28 -20.42
CA GLY A 325 -11.16 10.39 -21.58
C GLY A 325 -9.97 10.63 -22.51
N THR A 326 -9.90 9.83 -23.57
CA THR A 326 -8.87 9.93 -24.61
C THR A 326 -9.36 10.75 -25.79
N GLY A 327 -8.49 11.61 -26.33
CA GLY A 327 -8.78 12.49 -27.46
C GLY A 327 -9.72 13.65 -27.10
N PRO A 328 -10.16 14.41 -28.11
CA PRO A 328 -11.08 15.53 -27.91
C PRO A 328 -12.49 15.02 -27.56
N LEU A 329 -13.14 15.69 -26.60
CA LEU A 329 -14.48 15.33 -26.09
C LEU A 329 -15.55 16.42 -26.37
N PRO A 330 -15.79 16.82 -27.63
CA PRO A 330 -16.65 17.97 -27.94
C PRO A 330 -18.11 17.74 -27.51
N ALA A 331 -18.71 16.59 -27.83
CA ALA A 331 -20.10 16.31 -27.49
C ALA A 331 -20.38 16.33 -25.97
N ILE A 332 -19.48 15.73 -25.18
CA ILE A 332 -19.58 15.75 -23.71
C ILE A 332 -19.38 17.18 -23.19
N ARG A 333 -18.40 17.92 -23.74
CA ARG A 333 -18.17 19.31 -23.37
C ARG A 333 -19.40 20.18 -23.60
N ASP A 334 -20.06 20.05 -24.74
CA ASP A 334 -21.25 20.84 -25.08
C ASP A 334 -22.40 20.53 -24.12
N LEU A 335 -22.59 19.24 -23.77
CA LEU A 335 -23.56 18.82 -22.74
C LEU A 335 -23.23 19.43 -21.36
N LEU A 336 -21.96 19.44 -20.97
CA LEU A 336 -21.53 20.06 -19.71
C LEU A 336 -21.75 21.58 -19.72
N GLN A 337 -21.44 22.27 -20.82
CA GLN A 337 -21.68 23.71 -20.96
C GLN A 337 -23.17 24.07 -20.91
N ALA A 338 -24.05 23.16 -21.37
CA ALA A 338 -25.51 23.31 -21.27
C ALA A 338 -26.08 23.02 -19.86
N ALA A 339 -25.29 22.41 -18.97
CA ALA A 339 -25.71 22.04 -17.62
C ALA A 339 -25.01 22.86 -16.52
N PHE A 340 -23.80 23.38 -16.78
CA PHE A 340 -22.97 24.06 -15.80
C PHE A 340 -22.58 25.46 -16.26
N PRO A 341 -22.49 26.44 -15.34
CA PRO A 341 -22.12 27.80 -15.67
C PRO A 341 -20.65 27.93 -16.10
N ALA A 342 -19.75 27.08 -15.59
CA ALA A 342 -18.34 27.06 -15.94
C ALA A 342 -17.85 25.65 -16.26
N VAL A 343 -17.10 25.52 -17.35
CA VAL A 343 -16.44 24.29 -17.77
C VAL A 343 -15.01 24.63 -18.19
N HIS A 344 -14.05 23.92 -17.61
CA HIS A 344 -12.64 24.02 -17.96
C HIS A 344 -12.18 22.73 -18.61
N ALA A 345 -11.34 22.84 -19.63
CA ALA A 345 -10.63 21.71 -20.19
C ALA A 345 -9.20 21.71 -19.66
N VAL A 346 -8.68 20.54 -19.33
CA VAL A 346 -7.28 20.32 -18.99
C VAL A 346 -6.76 19.25 -19.93
N LEU A 347 -5.72 19.58 -20.68
CA LEU A 347 -5.10 18.68 -21.65
C LEU A 347 -3.79 18.12 -21.08
N ASP A 348 -3.59 16.82 -21.22
CA ASP A 348 -2.37 16.12 -20.78
C ASP A 348 -2.01 15.03 -21.79
N GLY A 349 -1.17 15.37 -22.76
CA GLY A 349 -0.92 14.53 -23.94
C GLY A 349 -2.21 14.28 -24.72
N ASP A 350 -2.52 13.01 -24.98
CA ASP A 350 -3.77 12.59 -25.65
C ASP A 350 -4.97 12.50 -24.70
N ALA A 351 -4.79 12.73 -23.39
CA ALA A 351 -5.88 12.69 -22.42
C ALA A 351 -6.53 14.07 -22.25
N THR A 352 -7.86 14.09 -22.21
CA THR A 352 -8.67 15.28 -21.95
C THR A 352 -9.43 15.12 -20.65
N PHE A 353 -9.38 16.16 -19.81
CA PHE A 353 -10.13 16.24 -18.56
C PHE A 353 -11.06 17.44 -18.62
N LEU A 354 -12.36 17.22 -18.45
CA LEU A 354 -13.37 18.27 -18.38
C LEU A 354 -13.78 18.47 -16.93
N VAL A 355 -13.61 19.70 -16.44
CA VAL A 355 -13.91 20.11 -15.07
C VAL A 355 -15.10 21.07 -15.11
N ALA A 356 -16.28 20.56 -14.78
CA ALA A 356 -17.52 21.35 -14.75
C ALA A 356 -17.89 21.74 -13.33
N THR A 357 -18.18 23.03 -13.12
CA THR A 357 -18.37 23.61 -11.79
C THR A 357 -19.56 24.58 -11.73
N LYS A 358 -20.14 24.74 -10.53
CA LYS A 358 -21.28 25.64 -10.28
C LYS A 358 -20.88 27.12 -10.14
N ALA A 359 -19.60 27.38 -9.88
CA ALA A 359 -19.01 28.71 -9.92
C ALA A 359 -17.68 28.69 -10.67
N ARG A 360 -17.20 29.85 -11.14
CA ARG A 360 -15.88 29.95 -11.76
C ARG A 360 -14.80 29.54 -10.77
N LEU A 361 -13.85 28.73 -11.22
CA LEU A 361 -12.72 28.32 -10.41
C LEU A 361 -11.70 29.45 -10.30
N ASP A 362 -11.29 29.75 -9.07
CA ASP A 362 -10.11 30.55 -8.79
C ASP A 362 -8.87 29.63 -8.82
N LEU A 363 -8.07 29.75 -9.88
CA LEU A 363 -6.88 28.93 -10.07
C LEU A 363 -5.76 29.22 -9.05
N GLY A 364 -5.72 30.42 -8.48
CA GLY A 364 -4.77 30.77 -7.42
C GLY A 364 -5.12 30.06 -6.11
N VAL A 365 -6.41 30.07 -5.74
CA VAL A 365 -6.91 29.30 -4.59
C VAL A 365 -6.74 27.79 -4.83
N ALA A 366 -6.98 27.32 -6.06
CA ALA A 366 -6.80 25.92 -6.41
C ALA A 366 -5.34 25.47 -6.24
N HIS A 367 -4.38 26.28 -6.72
CA HIS A 367 -2.95 26.04 -6.51
C HIS A 367 -2.59 25.99 -5.02
N ALA A 368 -3.06 26.95 -4.23
CA ALA A 368 -2.79 27.01 -2.79
C ALA A 368 -3.31 25.76 -2.06
N ARG A 369 -4.47 25.21 -2.46
CA ARG A 369 -5.01 23.96 -1.90
C ARG A 369 -4.12 22.75 -2.21
N VAL A 370 -3.68 22.59 -3.46
CA VAL A 370 -2.76 21.50 -3.83
C VAL A 370 -1.45 21.63 -3.07
N GLN A 371 -0.89 22.84 -2.99
CA GLN A 371 0.36 23.09 -2.24
C GLN A 371 0.22 22.72 -0.77
N ALA A 372 -0.91 23.04 -0.12
CA ALA A 372 -1.16 22.68 1.27
C ALA A 372 -1.24 21.15 1.49
N ILE A 373 -1.72 20.40 0.49
CA ILE A 373 -1.72 18.93 0.53
C ILE A 373 -0.29 18.42 0.34
N VAL A 374 0.43 18.90 -0.67
CA VAL A 374 1.81 18.48 -0.96
C VAL A 374 2.75 18.77 0.20
N ASN A 375 2.64 19.93 0.84
CA ASN A 375 3.46 20.27 2.02
C ASN A 375 3.21 19.31 3.21
N ARG A 376 2.01 18.70 3.28
CA ARG A 376 1.63 17.79 4.35
C ARG A 376 2.02 16.34 4.05
N THR A 377 1.95 15.94 2.78
CA THR A 377 2.05 14.53 2.36
C THR A 377 3.32 14.21 1.56
N ASP A 378 4.12 15.24 1.26
CA ASP A 378 5.33 15.19 0.42
C ASP A 378 5.10 14.59 -0.99
N GLN A 379 3.88 14.75 -1.52
CA GLN A 379 3.49 14.23 -2.83
C GLN A 379 3.69 15.26 -3.94
N GLN A 380 4.94 15.68 -4.17
CA GLN A 380 5.31 16.69 -5.17
C GLN A 380 4.68 16.51 -6.57
N PRO A 381 4.52 15.29 -7.12
CA PRO A 381 3.87 15.09 -8.42
C PRO A 381 2.44 15.64 -8.52
N LEU A 382 1.74 15.85 -7.40
CA LEU A 382 0.37 16.40 -7.41
C LEU A 382 0.32 17.88 -7.84
N LEU A 383 1.37 18.67 -7.59
CA LEU A 383 1.39 20.08 -7.99
C LEU A 383 1.25 20.23 -9.49
N ALA A 384 2.08 19.53 -10.26
CA ALA A 384 2.03 19.54 -11.70
C ALA A 384 0.68 18.98 -12.21
N ALA A 385 0.21 17.89 -11.60
CA ALA A 385 -1.05 17.26 -11.97
C ALA A 385 -2.28 18.16 -11.74
N GLY A 386 -2.32 18.93 -10.65
CA GLY A 386 -3.46 19.78 -10.31
C GLY A 386 -3.43 21.18 -10.93
N CYS A 387 -2.25 21.74 -11.22
CA CYS A 387 -2.11 23.19 -11.47
C CYS A 387 -1.74 23.57 -12.91
N THR A 388 -1.45 22.60 -13.79
CA THR A 388 -1.00 22.87 -15.17
C THR A 388 -2.11 22.65 -16.21
N GLY A 389 -1.91 23.08 -17.45
CA GLY A 389 -2.74 22.67 -18.60
C GLY A 389 -4.18 23.19 -18.61
N TRP A 390 -4.56 24.08 -17.69
CA TRP A 390 -5.91 24.65 -17.61
C TRP A 390 -6.22 25.55 -18.80
N GLN A 391 -7.34 25.26 -19.47
CA GLN A 391 -7.89 26.05 -20.56
C GLN A 391 -9.36 26.35 -20.25
N THR A 392 -9.72 27.64 -20.31
CA THR A 392 -11.14 28.02 -20.22
C THR A 392 -11.80 27.63 -21.53
N ALA A 393 -12.83 26.78 -21.48
CA ALA A 393 -13.57 26.42 -22.67
C ALA A 393 -14.44 27.63 -23.10
N PRO A 394 -14.25 28.19 -24.31
CA PRO A 394 -15.17 29.22 -24.81
C PRO A 394 -16.57 28.62 -24.91
N ARG A 395 -17.58 29.41 -24.53
CA ARG A 395 -18.98 29.01 -24.79
C ARG A 395 -19.21 29.03 -26.29
N SER A 396 -19.63 27.89 -26.84
CA SER A 396 -20.06 27.73 -28.23
C SER A 396 -21.36 28.48 -28.50
#